data_AF-A0A932DCD7-F1
#
_entry.id   AF-A0A932DCD7-F1
#
_cell.length_a   1.000
_cell.length_b   1.000
_cell.length_c   1.000
_cell.angle_alpha   90.00
_cell.angle_beta   90.00
_cell.angle_gamma   90.00
#
_symmetry.space_group_name_H-M   'P 1'
#
loop_
_entity.id
_entity.type
_entity.pdbx_description
1 polymer ?
#
loop_
_entity_poly.entity_id
_entity_poly.type
_entity_poly.pdbx_seq_one_letter_code
_entity_poly.pdbx_strand_id
1 'polypeptide(L)'
;MPVREPLDPLDLLRDQVVRQALAGAWEGSEPGLIGGHEEGGFIVLAEEGNLSVKPWPIGEGNLIRVPRHAGCVVDGLPIVATYHTHPNTGPEYLQEPSETDQRGVKEDADLKGSLYVGEFVVASEMVYLVTPGGTMREMGARTELLGQTEEHV
;
A
#
# COMPACT_ATOMS: atom_id res chain seq x y z
N MET A 1 -3.82 -28.98 5.89
CA MET A 1 -3.77 -27.86 4.93
C MET A 1 -2.30 -27.56 4.69
N PRO A 2 -1.79 -27.54 3.44
CA PRO A 2 -0.43 -27.10 3.21
C PRO A 2 -0.32 -25.63 3.66
N VAL A 3 0.72 -25.33 4.42
CA VAL A 3 1.09 -23.96 4.77
C VAL A 3 1.46 -23.29 3.46
N ARG A 4 0.65 -22.33 2.98
CA ARG A 4 1.05 -21.47 1.86
C ARG A 4 2.34 -20.76 2.30
N GLU A 5 3.34 -20.77 1.43
CA GLU A 5 4.58 -20.02 1.66
C GLU A 5 4.23 -18.54 1.96
N PRO A 6 5.03 -17.84 2.78
CA PRO A 6 4.86 -16.41 2.99
C PRO A 6 4.86 -15.69 1.65
N LEU A 7 3.91 -14.79 1.44
CA LEU A 7 3.88 -13.97 0.22
C LEU A 7 5.12 -13.08 0.17
N ASP A 8 5.83 -13.06 -0.95
CA ASP A 8 6.92 -12.11 -1.17
C ASP A 8 6.30 -10.73 -1.50
N PRO A 9 6.65 -9.65 -0.77
CA PRO A 9 6.20 -8.30 -1.11
C PRO A 9 6.46 -7.88 -2.57
N LEU A 10 7.56 -8.34 -3.19
CA LEU A 10 7.84 -8.05 -4.59
C LEU A 10 6.88 -8.77 -5.54
N ASP A 11 6.38 -9.95 -5.17
CA ASP A 11 5.39 -10.66 -5.99
C ASP A 11 4.03 -9.95 -5.92
N LEU A 12 3.66 -9.36 -4.77
CA LEU A 12 2.49 -8.47 -4.68
C LEU A 12 2.65 -7.26 -5.61
N LEU A 13 3.83 -6.65 -5.65
CA LEU A 13 4.10 -5.50 -6.54
C LEU A 13 4.28 -5.89 -8.02
N ARG A 14 4.38 -7.17 -8.36
CA ARG A 14 4.39 -7.66 -9.75
C ARG A 14 3.00 -8.00 -10.26
N ASP A 15 2.06 -8.27 -9.36
CA ASP A 15 0.67 -8.53 -9.71
C ASP A 15 0.05 -7.33 -10.42
N GLN A 16 -0.60 -7.58 -11.56
CA GLN A 16 -1.13 -6.52 -12.41
C GLN A 16 -2.26 -5.73 -11.73
N VAL A 17 -3.12 -6.40 -10.95
CA VAL A 17 -4.23 -5.74 -10.24
C VAL A 17 -3.69 -4.80 -9.17
N VAL A 18 -2.69 -5.26 -8.42
CA VAL A 18 -2.03 -4.44 -7.40
C VAL A 18 -1.30 -3.25 -8.02
N ARG A 19 -0.50 -3.48 -9.08
CA ARG A 19 0.23 -2.40 -9.77
C ARG A 19 -0.69 -1.32 -10.29
N GLN A 20 -1.76 -1.71 -11.00
CA GLN A 20 -2.73 -0.77 -11.56
C GLN A 20 -3.46 0.00 -10.46
N ALA A 21 -3.83 -0.65 -9.35
CA ALA A 21 -4.50 0.02 -8.25
C ALA A 21 -3.59 1.01 -7.52
N LEU A 22 -2.32 0.67 -7.26
CA LEU A 22 -1.36 1.57 -6.62
C LEU A 22 -0.98 2.73 -7.57
N ALA A 23 -0.85 2.48 -8.86
CA ALA A 23 -0.66 3.54 -9.86
C ALA A 23 -1.86 4.49 -9.91
N GLY A 24 -3.08 3.93 -9.92
CA GLY A 24 -4.32 4.72 -9.88
C GLY A 24 -4.48 5.50 -8.59
N ALA A 25 -4.09 4.95 -7.44
CA ALA A 25 -4.07 5.67 -6.17
C ALA A 25 -3.06 6.83 -6.20
N TRP A 26 -1.87 6.61 -6.77
CA TRP A 26 -0.90 7.70 -6.96
C TRP A 26 -1.43 8.80 -7.88
N GLU A 27 -2.08 8.47 -8.99
CA GLU A 27 -2.69 9.49 -9.85
C GLU A 27 -3.86 10.21 -9.16
N GLY A 28 -4.72 9.45 -8.47
CA GLY A 28 -5.87 9.94 -7.72
C GLY A 28 -5.49 10.85 -6.56
N SER A 29 -4.32 10.64 -5.95
CA SER A 29 -3.79 11.46 -4.85
C SER A 29 -3.42 12.90 -5.26
N GLU A 30 -3.51 13.23 -6.56
CA GLU A 30 -3.19 14.53 -7.15
C GLU A 30 -1.80 15.05 -6.72
N PRO A 31 -0.72 14.33 -7.07
CA PRO A 31 0.62 14.62 -6.56
C PRO A 31 1.12 15.98 -7.04
N GLY A 32 1.67 16.76 -6.12
CA GLY A 32 2.11 18.12 -6.41
C GLY A 32 2.60 18.87 -5.17
N LEU A 33 3.03 20.13 -5.38
CA LEU A 33 3.52 20.99 -4.30
C LEU A 33 2.42 21.44 -3.32
N ILE A 34 1.18 21.51 -3.81
CA ILE A 34 0.00 21.93 -3.07
C ILE A 34 -1.20 21.10 -3.55
N GLY A 35 -2.13 20.80 -2.63
CA GLY A 35 -3.42 20.18 -2.97
C GLY A 35 -3.46 18.65 -3.02
N GLY A 36 -2.31 17.97 -3.01
CA GLY A 36 -2.28 16.51 -2.93
C GLY A 36 -2.83 15.99 -1.61
N HIS A 37 -3.49 14.83 -1.67
CA HIS A 37 -4.14 14.16 -0.54
C HIS A 37 -3.81 12.68 -0.52
N GLU A 38 -3.60 12.11 0.65
CA GLU A 38 -3.21 10.72 0.74
C GLU A 38 -4.36 9.79 0.37
N GLU A 39 -4.09 8.87 -0.53
CA GLU A 39 -4.92 7.72 -0.85
C GLU A 39 -4.36 6.48 -0.16
N GLY A 40 -5.21 5.52 0.18
CA GLY A 40 -4.75 4.25 0.74
C GLY A 40 -5.74 3.11 0.55
N GLY A 41 -5.40 1.92 1.01
CA GLY A 41 -6.26 0.76 0.80
C GLY A 41 -5.72 -0.55 1.35
N PHE A 42 -6.55 -1.58 1.24
CA PHE A 42 -6.19 -2.96 1.53
C PHE A 42 -5.88 -3.72 0.25
N ILE A 43 -4.82 -4.51 0.25
CA ILE A 43 -4.59 -5.58 -0.72
C ILE A 43 -5.06 -6.88 -0.04
N VAL A 44 -6.01 -7.56 -0.66
CA VAL A 44 -6.68 -8.73 -0.08
C VAL A 44 -6.49 -9.95 -0.96
N LEU A 45 -6.48 -11.12 -0.31
CA LEU A 45 -6.51 -12.41 -0.98
C LEU A 45 -7.98 -12.82 -1.21
N ALA A 46 -8.42 -12.73 -2.45
CA ALA A 46 -9.74 -13.15 -2.90
C ALA A 46 -9.82 -14.68 -3.08
N GLU A 47 -10.98 -15.14 -3.55
CA GLU A 47 -11.20 -16.55 -3.87
C GLU A 47 -10.17 -17.06 -4.90
N GLU A 48 -9.90 -18.37 -4.85
CA GLU A 48 -8.96 -19.06 -5.73
C GLU A 48 -7.50 -18.59 -5.61
N GLY A 49 -7.19 -17.71 -4.66
CA GLY A 49 -5.85 -17.16 -4.45
C GLY A 49 -5.51 -15.93 -5.30
N ASN A 50 -6.50 -15.34 -5.96
CA ASN A 50 -6.33 -14.10 -6.70
C ASN A 50 -6.19 -12.91 -5.75
N LEU A 51 -5.50 -11.85 -6.20
CA LEU A 51 -5.40 -10.59 -5.44
C LEU A 51 -6.49 -9.61 -5.87
N SER A 52 -6.92 -8.78 -4.92
CA SER A 52 -7.83 -7.66 -5.16
C SER A 52 -7.42 -6.49 -4.28
N VAL A 53 -7.78 -5.28 -4.69
CA VAL A 53 -7.49 -4.05 -3.95
C VAL A 53 -8.78 -3.35 -3.56
N LYS A 54 -8.87 -2.96 -2.28
CA LYS A 54 -9.99 -2.24 -1.70
C LYS A 54 -9.51 -0.87 -1.21
N PRO A 55 -9.73 0.19 -2.00
CA PRO A 55 -9.40 1.55 -1.58
C PRO A 55 -10.13 1.91 -0.28
N TRP A 56 -9.46 2.66 0.59
CA TRP A 56 -10.09 3.27 1.74
C TRP A 56 -11.00 4.42 1.29
N PRO A 57 -12.05 4.75 2.04
CA PRO A 57 -12.83 5.95 1.75
C PRO A 57 -11.95 7.19 1.83
N ILE A 58 -12.08 8.07 0.84
CA ILE A 58 -11.46 9.40 0.86
C ILE A 58 -11.88 10.09 2.17
N GLY A 59 -10.90 10.55 2.94
CA GLY A 59 -11.17 11.31 4.17
C GLY A 59 -11.41 12.79 3.90
N GLU A 60 -11.47 13.57 4.97
CA GLU A 60 -11.61 15.03 4.86
C GLU A 60 -10.21 15.67 4.78
N GLY A 61 -9.88 16.27 3.64
CA GLY A 61 -8.55 16.85 3.39
C GLY A 61 -7.48 15.76 3.25
N ASN A 62 -6.34 15.94 3.93
CA ASN A 62 -5.20 15.00 3.87
C ASN A 62 -5.31 13.86 4.89
N LEU A 63 -6.52 13.54 5.34
CA LEU A 63 -6.74 12.50 6.34
C LEU A 63 -7.12 11.20 5.64
N ILE A 64 -6.46 10.12 6.03
CA ILE A 64 -6.89 8.76 5.71
C ILE A 64 -7.91 8.27 6.73
N ARG A 65 -9.00 7.66 6.26
CA ARG A 65 -9.96 6.94 7.10
C ARG A 65 -9.80 5.43 6.93
N VAL A 66 -8.96 4.82 7.76
CA VAL A 66 -8.75 3.36 7.75
C VAL A 66 -10.03 2.63 8.17
N PRO A 67 -10.66 1.81 7.31
CA PRO A 67 -11.84 1.03 7.67
C PRO A 67 -11.53 -0.03 8.72
N ARG A 68 -12.55 -0.52 9.43
CA ARG A 68 -12.39 -1.60 10.42
C ARG A 68 -11.90 -2.89 9.74
N HIS A 69 -10.87 -3.51 10.32
CA HIS A 69 -10.18 -4.66 9.73
C HIS A 69 -9.80 -5.73 10.78
N ALA A 70 -10.70 -5.98 11.73
CA ALA A 70 -10.45 -6.86 12.88
C ALA A 70 -9.93 -8.24 12.46
N GLY A 71 -8.84 -8.69 13.08
CA GLY A 71 -8.21 -9.97 12.77
C GLY A 71 -7.56 -10.06 11.38
N CYS A 72 -7.10 -8.93 10.83
CA CYS A 72 -6.44 -8.85 9.52
C CYS A 72 -7.35 -9.25 8.36
N VAL A 73 -8.64 -8.90 8.46
CA VAL A 73 -9.68 -9.30 7.51
C VAL A 73 -10.59 -8.10 7.20
N VAL A 74 -10.95 -7.94 5.92
CA VAL A 74 -11.94 -6.94 5.47
C VAL A 74 -12.96 -7.58 4.52
N ASP A 75 -14.24 -7.41 4.83
CA ASP A 75 -15.39 -8.10 4.21
C ASP A 75 -15.18 -9.63 4.05
N GLY A 76 -14.63 -10.27 5.07
CA GLY A 76 -14.37 -11.71 5.06
C GLY A 76 -13.13 -12.15 4.27
N LEU A 77 -12.40 -11.23 3.65
CA LEU A 77 -11.19 -11.52 2.90
C LEU A 77 -9.92 -11.21 3.72
N PRO A 78 -8.93 -12.12 3.78
CA PRO A 78 -7.65 -11.86 4.43
C PRO A 78 -6.92 -10.67 3.77
N ILE A 79 -6.45 -9.75 4.60
CA ILE A 79 -5.56 -8.66 4.18
C ILE A 79 -4.13 -9.22 4.11
N VAL A 80 -3.47 -9.03 2.97
CA VAL A 80 -2.08 -9.46 2.75
C VAL A 80 -1.11 -8.28 2.76
N ALA A 81 -1.58 -7.07 2.46
CA ALA A 81 -0.83 -5.83 2.62
C ALA A 81 -1.79 -4.64 2.74
N THR A 82 -1.32 -3.52 3.28
CA THR A 82 -1.95 -2.21 3.11
C THR A 82 -1.11 -1.33 2.21
N TYR A 83 -1.64 -0.20 1.80
CA TYR A 83 -0.84 0.84 1.15
C TYR A 83 -1.38 2.23 1.46
N HIS A 84 -0.51 3.22 1.33
CA HIS A 84 -0.90 4.63 1.17
C HIS A 84 0.08 5.42 0.32
N THR A 85 -0.34 6.59 -0.15
CA THR A 85 0.47 7.49 -0.97
C THR A 85 1.02 8.65 -0.16
N HIS A 86 2.25 9.11 -0.45
CA HIS A 86 2.77 10.41 -0.02
C HIS A 86 2.84 11.38 -1.23
N PRO A 87 1.76 12.10 -1.56
CA PRO A 87 1.65 12.87 -2.81
C PRO A 87 2.21 14.29 -2.73
N ASN A 88 2.35 14.85 -1.53
CA ASN A 88 2.84 16.21 -1.35
C ASN A 88 4.32 16.25 -1.64
N THR A 89 4.76 16.92 -2.70
CA THR A 89 6.18 17.00 -3.12
C THR A 89 6.84 18.33 -2.77
N GLY A 90 6.25 19.08 -1.83
CA GLY A 90 6.76 20.36 -1.35
C GLY A 90 8.06 20.27 -0.50
N PRO A 91 8.59 21.39 -0.01
CA PRO A 91 9.86 21.42 0.73
C PRO A 91 9.90 20.58 2.02
N GLU A 92 8.74 20.36 2.65
CA GLU A 92 8.58 19.56 3.88
C GLU A 92 8.27 18.08 3.58
N TYR A 93 8.31 17.69 2.31
CA TYR A 93 8.06 16.33 1.88
C TYR A 93 9.16 15.37 2.33
N LEU A 94 8.75 14.25 2.89
CA LEU A 94 9.62 13.10 3.13
C LEU A 94 9.28 12.00 2.14
N GLN A 95 10.29 11.62 1.36
CA GLN A 95 10.20 10.49 0.43
C GLN A 95 10.00 9.18 1.21
N GLU A 96 10.67 9.02 2.34
CA GLU A 96 10.62 7.83 3.18
C GLU A 96 9.40 7.86 4.13
N PRO A 97 8.88 6.68 4.54
CA PRO A 97 7.88 6.58 5.59
C PRO A 97 8.36 7.25 6.89
N SER A 98 7.53 8.11 7.46
CA SER A 98 7.81 8.79 8.72
C SER A 98 7.83 7.79 9.89
N GLU A 99 8.35 8.24 11.05
CA GLU A 99 8.25 7.45 12.29
C GLU A 99 6.80 7.17 12.69
N THR A 100 5.85 8.02 12.29
CA THR A 100 4.42 7.82 12.56
C THR A 100 3.85 6.70 11.71
N ASP A 101 4.23 6.61 10.43
CA ASP A 101 3.83 5.51 9.54
C ASP A 101 4.38 4.19 10.06
N GLN A 102 5.68 4.16 10.37
CA GLN A 102 6.36 2.99 10.93
C GLN A 102 5.71 2.50 12.23
N ARG A 103 5.36 3.44 13.12
CA ARG A 103 4.69 3.13 14.38
C ARG A 103 3.24 2.66 14.15
N GLY A 104 2.50 3.30 13.24
CA GLY A 104 1.13 2.92 12.91
C GLY A 104 1.03 1.45 12.49
N VAL A 105 1.87 1.03 11.54
CA VAL A 105 1.92 -0.36 11.09
C VAL A 105 2.35 -1.31 12.22
N LYS A 106 3.32 -0.91 13.04
CA LYS A 106 3.82 -1.75 14.15
C LYS A 106 2.77 -1.96 15.24
N GLU A 107 2.06 -0.90 15.61
CA GLU A 107 1.16 -0.87 16.77
C GLU A 107 -0.27 -1.31 16.43
N ASP A 108 -0.63 -1.39 15.14
CA ASP A 108 -1.91 -1.96 14.73
C ASP A 108 -1.97 -3.46 15.08
N ALA A 109 -2.75 -3.80 16.10
CA ALA A 109 -2.86 -5.17 16.59
C ALA A 109 -3.66 -6.10 15.65
N ASP A 110 -4.49 -5.53 14.78
CA ASP A 110 -5.34 -6.28 13.86
C ASP A 110 -4.60 -6.61 12.55
N LEU A 111 -3.68 -5.77 12.09
CA LEU A 111 -2.82 -6.03 10.93
C LEU A 111 -1.59 -6.90 11.27
N LYS A 112 -1.85 -8.12 11.76
CA LYS A 112 -0.84 -9.10 12.19
C LYS A 112 -1.13 -10.53 11.69
N GLY A 113 -1.92 -10.66 10.62
CA GLY A 113 -2.24 -11.96 10.02
C GLY A 113 -0.99 -12.68 9.50
N SER A 114 -1.02 -14.02 9.44
CA SER A 114 0.14 -14.82 9.00
C SER A 114 0.54 -14.61 7.54
N LEU A 115 -0.34 -14.02 6.73
CA LEU A 115 -0.10 -13.68 5.32
C LEU A 115 0.20 -12.19 5.13
N TYR A 116 0.14 -11.39 6.20
CA TYR A 116 0.30 -9.94 6.12
C TYR A 116 1.78 -9.58 6.02
N VAL A 117 2.17 -8.92 4.93
CA VAL A 117 3.57 -8.62 4.63
C VAL A 117 3.98 -7.20 5.06
N GLY A 118 3.01 -6.33 5.33
CA GLY A 118 3.24 -4.94 5.72
C GLY A 118 2.45 -3.92 4.89
N GLU A 119 2.86 -2.66 4.99
CA GLU A 119 2.26 -1.53 4.28
C GLU A 119 3.20 -1.00 3.20
N PHE A 120 2.69 -0.85 1.98
CA PHE A 120 3.41 -0.17 0.92
C PHE A 120 3.19 1.33 0.99
N VAL A 121 4.27 2.10 1.05
CA VAL A 121 4.21 3.56 0.94
C VAL A 121 4.63 3.96 -0.46
N VAL A 122 3.69 4.49 -1.22
CA VAL A 122 3.90 4.95 -2.60
C VAL A 122 4.27 6.42 -2.56
N ALA A 123 5.55 6.70 -2.70
CA ALA A 123 6.10 8.04 -2.66
C ALA A 123 6.58 8.45 -4.06
N SER A 124 6.87 9.74 -4.28
CA SER A 124 7.18 10.33 -5.59
C SER A 124 8.17 9.54 -6.44
N GLU A 125 9.32 9.18 -5.86
CA GLU A 125 10.41 8.49 -6.57
C GLU A 125 10.45 6.97 -6.31
N MET A 126 10.04 6.53 -5.12
CA MET A 126 10.26 5.18 -4.60
C MET A 126 8.98 4.58 -4.00
N VAL A 127 8.88 3.25 -4.04
CA VAL A 127 7.95 2.48 -3.21
C VAL A 127 8.73 1.88 -2.04
N TYR A 128 8.19 2.04 -0.83
CA TYR A 128 8.72 1.45 0.40
C TYR A 128 7.78 0.38 0.93
N LEU A 129 8.30 -0.51 1.76
CA LEU A 129 7.53 -1.42 2.59
C LEU A 129 7.85 -1.16 4.05
N VAL A 130 6.82 -0.84 4.83
CA VAL A 130 6.88 -0.88 6.29
C VAL A 130 6.41 -2.27 6.74
N THR A 131 7.34 -3.07 7.25
CA THR A 131 7.03 -4.42 7.74
C THR A 131 6.12 -4.40 8.98
N PRO A 132 5.46 -5.52 9.36
CA PRO A 132 4.61 -5.57 10.55
C PRO A 132 5.33 -5.25 11.87
N GLY A 133 6.67 -5.32 11.89
CA GLY A 133 7.49 -4.90 13.02
C GLY A 133 7.84 -3.40 13.06
N GLY A 134 7.40 -2.64 12.05
CA GLY A 134 7.69 -1.21 11.88
C GLY A 134 9.03 -0.92 11.18
N THR A 135 9.73 -1.93 10.65
CA THR A 135 10.97 -1.70 9.90
C THR A 135 10.66 -1.34 8.46
N MET A 136 11.22 -0.22 7.98
CA MET A 136 11.17 0.22 6.59
C MET A 136 12.14 -0.56 5.70
N ARG A 137 11.72 -0.88 4.48
CA ARG A 137 12.53 -1.42 3.39
C ARG A 137 12.25 -0.66 2.09
N GLU A 138 13.27 -0.40 1.30
CA GLU A 138 13.11 0.08 -0.07
C GLU A 138 12.72 -1.07 -0.99
N MET A 139 11.70 -0.88 -1.82
CA MET A 139 11.24 -1.89 -2.79
C MET A 139 11.74 -1.61 -4.20
N GLY A 140 11.89 -0.33 -4.56
CA GLY A 140 12.39 0.11 -5.87
C GLY A 140 11.75 1.42 -6.33
N ALA A 141 12.14 1.88 -7.52
CA ALA A 141 11.61 3.10 -8.12
C ALA A 141 10.11 2.96 -8.44
N ARG A 142 9.32 3.99 -8.10
CA ARG A 142 7.87 4.00 -8.34
C ARG A 142 7.55 3.83 -9.82
N THR A 143 8.30 4.48 -10.71
CA THR A 143 8.09 4.40 -12.16
C THR A 143 8.42 3.03 -12.73
N GLU A 144 9.38 2.30 -12.17
CA GLU A 144 9.71 0.94 -12.60
C GLU A 144 8.68 -0.07 -12.10
N LEU A 145 8.24 0.08 -10.85
CA LEU A 145 7.31 -0.85 -10.20
C LEU A 145 5.85 -0.60 -10.65
N LEU A 146 5.43 0.65 -10.77
CA LEU A 146 4.04 1.03 -11.02
C LEU A 146 3.81 1.67 -12.40
N GLY A 147 4.88 1.94 -13.15
CA GLY A 147 4.76 2.50 -14.50
C GLY A 147 3.99 1.57 -15.43
N GLN A 148 3.24 2.17 -16.36
CA GLN A 148 2.58 1.42 -17.41
C GLN A 148 3.66 0.88 -18.36
N THR A 149 3.66 -0.43 -18.60
CA THR A 149 4.29 -0.98 -19.79
C THR A 149 3.51 -0.39 -20.97
N GLU A 150 4.09 0.54 -21.72
CA GLU A 150 3.50 0.99 -22.97
C GLU A 150 3.34 -0.22 -23.90
N GLU A 151 2.13 -0.76 -24.03
CA GLU A 151 1.78 -1.58 -25.18
C GLU A 151 1.87 -0.69 -26.41
N HIS A 152 3.01 -0.79 -27.11
CA HIS A 152 3.16 -0.25 -28.44
C HIS A 152 2.14 -0.96 -29.35
N VAL A 153 1.13 -0.22 -29.78
CA VAL A 153 0.26 -0.57 -30.92
C VAL A 153 0.99 -0.27 -32.22
#